data_AF-A0A0C3AFX8-F1
#
_entry.id   AF-A0A0C3AFX8-F1
#
_cell.length_a   1.000
_cell.length_b   1.000
_cell.length_c   1.000
_cell.angle_alpha   90.00
_cell.angle_beta   90.00
_cell.angle_gamma   90.00
#
_symmetry.space_group_name_H-M   'P 1'
#
loop_
_entity.id
_entity.type
_entity.pdbx_description
1 polymer ?
#
loop_
_entity_poly.entity_id
_entity_poly.type
_entity_poly.pdbx_seq_one_letter_code
_entity_poly.pdbx_strand_id
1 'polypeptide(L)' 'QDNILFGEPFDEGRYNEILEQCTLEPDIAHFEAGDSTEVGEYGITLSGGQKAWITLARAIYSHARTLLLDDVLAALD' A
#
# COMPACT_ATOMS: atom_id res chain seq x y z
N GLN A 1 6.85 2.35 1.66
CA GLN A 1 6.60 2.61 3.10
C GLN A 1 5.75 3.86 3.34
N ASP A 2 6.25 5.06 3.06
CA ASP A 2 5.57 6.33 3.42
C ASP A 2 4.15 6.47 2.85
N ASN A 3 3.93 5.95 1.65
CA ASN A 3 2.62 5.91 1.03
C ASN A 3 1.60 5.07 1.80
N ILE A 4 2.03 4.04 2.54
CA ILE A 4 1.14 3.19 3.35
C ILE A 4 0.94 3.82 4.74
N LEU A 5 2.02 4.32 5.36
CA LEU A 5 1.96 4.97 6.68
C LEU A 5 1.13 6.25 6.63
N PHE A 6 1.33 7.06 5.58
CA PHE A 6 0.56 8.27 5.31
C PHE A 6 0.41 9.22 6.52
N GLY A 7 1.50 9.41 7.27
CA GLY A 7 1.57 10.27 8.44
C GLY A 7 1.34 9.56 9.78
N GLU A 8 0.95 8.28 9.77
CA GLU A 8 0.85 7.45 10.97
C GLU A 8 2.23 6.95 11.44
N PRO A 9 2.41 6.69 12.74
CA PRO A 9 3.65 6.12 13.25
C PRO A 9 3.91 4.73 12.66
N PHE A 10 5.19 4.44 12.42
CA PHE A 10 5.62 3.12 11.99
C PHE A 10 5.53 2.12 13.14
N ASP A 11 4.74 1.07 12.93
CA ASP A 11 4.64 -0.12 13.76
C ASP A 11 4.98 -1.31 12.87
N GLU A 12 6.14 -1.92 13.12
CA GLU A 12 6.68 -2.99 12.27
C GLU A 12 5.72 -4.20 12.17
N GLY A 13 5.10 -4.59 13.29
CA GLY A 13 4.20 -5.74 13.33
C GLY A 13 2.95 -5.47 12.49
N ARG A 14 2.31 -4.31 12.72
CA ARG A 14 1.14 -3.89 11.94
C ARG A 14 1.48 -3.67 10.48
N TYR A 15 2.64 -3.09 10.18
CA TYR A 15 3.04 -2.82 8.80
C TYR A 15 3.21 -4.12 8.02
N ASN A 16 3.92 -5.10 8.58
CA ASN A 16 4.10 -6.40 7.96
C ASN A 16 2.76 -7.14 7.76
N GLU A 17 1.87 -7.10 8.76
CA GLU A 17 0.52 -7.67 8.64
C GLU A 17 -0.27 -7.03 7.49
N ILE A 18 -0.15 -5.71 7.30
CA ILE A 18 -0.82 -4.99 6.22
C ILE A 18 -0.23 -5.33 4.85
N LEU A 19 1.09 -5.51 4.76
CA LEU A 19 1.74 -5.95 3.52
C LEU A 19 1.25 -7.33 3.09
N GLU A 20 1.13 -8.26 4.04
CA GLU A 20 0.57 -9.61 3.80
C GLU A 20 -0.90 -9.52 3.37
N GLN A 21 -1.75 -8.83 4.15
CA GLN A 21 -3.19 -8.71 3.88
C GLN A 21 -3.53 -8.01 2.56
N CYS A 22 -2.66 -7.12 2.09
CA CYS A 22 -2.82 -6.41 0.82
C CYS A 22 -2.01 -7.04 -0.33
N THR A 23 -1.47 -8.25 -0.16
CA THR A 23 -0.68 -8.95 -1.20
C THR A 23 0.45 -8.09 -1.78
N LEU A 24 1.07 -7.23 -0.95
CA LEU A 24 2.13 -6.31 -1.37
C LEU A 24 3.54 -6.92 -1.23
N GLU A 25 3.69 -8.01 -0.48
CA GLU A 25 5.00 -8.67 -0.30
C GLU A 25 5.67 -9.07 -1.64
N PRO A 26 4.95 -9.65 -2.62
CA PRO A 26 5.56 -9.98 -3.90
C PRO A 26 6.02 -8.72 -4.63
N ASP A 27 5.19 -7.67 -4.68
CA ASP A 27 5.56 -6.41 -5.36
C ASP A 27 6.81 -5.80 -4.73
N ILE A 28 6.84 -5.70 -3.40
CA ILE A 28 7.98 -5.16 -2.65
C ILE A 28 9.24 -5.98 -2.86
N ALA A 29 9.13 -7.31 -2.89
CA ALA A 29 10.29 -8.19 -3.15
C ALA A 29 10.89 -8.00 -4.55
N HIS A 30 10.12 -7.52 -5.52
CA HIS A 30 10.61 -7.22 -6.88
C HIS A 30 11.19 -5.80 -7.02
N PHE A 31 10.95 -4.92 -6.05
CA PHE A 31 11.49 -3.56 -6.08
C PHE A 31 12.96 -3.52 -5.66
N GLU A 32 13.81 -2.80 -6.40
CA GLU A 32 15.26 -2.76 -6.16
C GLU A 32 15.65 -2.26 -4.75
N ALA A 33 14.86 -1.35 -4.18
CA ALA A 33 15.05 -0.81 -2.82
C ALA A 33 13.94 -1.28 -1.86
N GLY A 34 13.24 -2.36 -2.21
CA GLY A 34 12.14 -2.88 -1.43
C GLY A 34 11.05 -1.82 -1.21
N ASP A 35 10.61 -1.69 0.04
CA ASP A 35 9.56 -0.74 0.40
C ASP A 35 10.04 0.72 0.49
N SER A 36 11.34 0.95 0.33
CA SER A 36 11.96 2.26 0.18
C SER A 36 12.07 2.71 -1.27
N THR A 37 11.58 1.92 -2.24
CA THR A 37 11.58 2.30 -3.65
C THR A 37 10.73 3.53 -3.93
N GLU A 38 11.31 4.49 -4.65
CA GLU A 38 10.63 5.70 -5.10
C GLU A 38 9.64 5.38 -6.23
N VAL A 39 8.39 5.83 -6.07
CA VAL A 39 7.29 5.52 -7.00
C VAL A 39 6.99 6.63 -8.02
N GLY A 40 7.73 7.73 -7.95
CA GLY A 40 7.54 8.92 -8.77
C GLY A 40 6.22 9.67 -8.49
N GLU A 41 6.03 10.79 -9.20
CA GLU A 41 4.80 11.60 -9.07
C GLU A 41 3.56 10.77 -9.42
N TYR A 42 2.53 10.85 -8.57
CA TYR A 42 1.27 10.10 -8.72
C TYR A 42 1.47 8.58 -8.91
N GLY A 43 2.58 8.03 -8.43
CA GLY A 43 2.93 6.62 -8.55
C GLY A 43 3.17 6.17 -9.99
N ILE A 44 3.69 7.02 -10.89
CA ILE A 44 3.82 6.71 -12.33
C ILE A 44 4.55 5.39 -12.63
N THR A 45 5.41 4.91 -11.73
CA THR A 45 6.15 3.65 -11.89
C THR A 45 5.36 2.41 -11.48
N LEU A 46 4.17 2.58 -10.89
CA LEU A 46 3.31 1.50 -10.40
C LEU A 46 2.22 1.14 -11.41
N SER A 47 1.88 -0.15 -11.47
CA SER A 47 0.69 -0.63 -12.19
C SER A 47 -0.61 -0.13 -11.52
N GLY A 48 -1.74 -0.24 -12.22
CA GLY A 48 -3.05 0.09 -11.64
C GLY A 48 -3.38 -0.75 -10.40
N GLY A 49 -3.14 -2.06 -10.47
CA GLY A 49 -3.34 -2.97 -9.34
C GLY A 49 -2.44 -2.64 -8.13
N GLN A 50 -1.16 -2.33 -8.38
CA GLN A 50 -0.23 -1.90 -7.31
C GLN A 50 -0.71 -0.62 -6.63
N LYS A 51 -1.19 0.37 -7.40
CA LYS A 51 -1.77 1.60 -6.82
C LYS A 51 -3.00 1.30 -5.98
N ALA A 52 -3.87 0.38 -6.44
CA ALA A 52 -5.06 -0.03 -5.71
C ALA A 52 -4.68 -0.69 -4.36
N TRP A 53 -3.76 -1.65 -4.37
CA TRP A 53 -3.28 -2.31 -3.15
C TRP A 53 -2.58 -1.37 -2.18
N ILE A 54 -1.72 -0.47 -2.66
CA ILE A 54 -1.08 0.55 -1.82
C ILE A 54 -2.12 1.49 -1.20
N THR A 55 -3.16 1.85 -1.95
CA THR A 55 -4.25 2.72 -1.46
C THR A 55 -5.09 2.01 -0.43
N LEU A 56 -5.38 0.72 -0.63
CA LEU A 56 -6.09 -0.11 0.33
C LEU A 56 -5.26 -0.30 1.61
N ALA A 57 -3.97 -0.63 1.47
CA ALA A 57 -3.04 -0.75 2.59
C ALA A 57 -3.00 0.55 3.42
N ARG A 58 -2.93 1.71 2.76
CA ARG A 58 -3.03 3.02 3.42
C ARG A 58 -4.33 3.18 4.20
N ALA A 59 -5.47 2.83 3.60
CA ALA A 59 -6.76 2.95 4.26
C ALA A 59 -6.84 2.07 5.52
N ILE A 60 -6.37 0.83 5.44
CA ILE A 60 -6.40 -0.13 6.56
C ILE A 60 -5.35 0.23 7.63
N TYR A 61 -4.19 0.77 7.25
CA TYR A 61 -3.16 1.22 8.20
C TYR A 61 -3.57 2.49 8.97
N SER A 62 -4.53 3.27 8.46
CA SER A 62 -5.03 4.45 9.19
C SER A 62 -5.69 4.09 10.53
N HIS A 63 -5.81 5.08 11.43
CA HIS A 63 -6.63 4.95 12.64
C HIS A 63 -8.12 5.32 12.43
N ALA A 64 -8.58 5.38 11.17
CA ALA A 64 -9.95 5.74 10.87
C ALA A 64 -10.93 4.69 11.43
N ARG A 65 -11.97 5.15 12.14
CA ARG A 65 -13.04 4.27 12.63
C ARG A 65 -13.97 3.77 11.53
N THR A 66 -14.07 4.52 10.45
CA THR A 66 -14.94 4.23 9.31
C THR A 66 -14.17 4.47 8.03
N LEU A 67 -14.16 3.47 7.15
CA LEU A 67 -13.56 3.57 5.81
C LEU A 67 -14.67 3.60 4.76
N LEU A 68 -14.55 4.50 3.80
CA LEU A 68 -15.38 4.51 2.59
C LEU A 68 -14.53 3.96 1.45
N LEU A 69 -14.92 2.79 0.95
CA LEU A 69 -14.25 2.10 -0.14
C LEU A 69 -15.13 2.22 -1.38
N ASP A 70 -14.62 2.85 -2.43
CA ASP A 70 -15.30 2.98 -3.71
C ASP A 70 -14.55 2.16 -4.76
N ASP A 71 -15.15 1.05 -5.15
CA ASP A 71 -14.68 0.14 -6.20
C ASP A 71 -13.18 -0.24 -6.13
N VAL A 72 -12.67 -0.46 -4.91
CA VAL A 72 -11.22 -0.65 -4.65
C VAL A 72 -10.63 -1.93 -5.26
N LEU A 73 -11.47 -2.83 -5.75
CA LEU A 73 -11.09 -4.09 -6.38
C LEU A 73 -11.27 -4.07 -7.91
N ALA A 74 -11.65 -2.93 -8.51
CA ALA A 74 -11.89 -2.83 -9.95
C ALA A 74 -10.67 -3.08 -10.84
N ALA A 75 -9.47 -2.84 -10.29
CA ALA A 75 -8.20 -3.02 -11.00
C ALA A 75 -7.61 -4.43 -10.82
N LEU A 76 -8.37 -5.36 -10.20
CA LEU A 76 -8.01 -6.76 -10.09
C LEU A 76 -8.63 -7.54 -11.24
N ASP A 77 -7.78 -8.07 -12.10
CA ASP A 77 -8.12 -9.07 -13.11
C ASP A 77 -7.96 -10.50 -12.56
#